data_AF-A0A7I8C2G2-F1
#
_entry.id   AF-A0A7I8C2G2-F1
#
_cell.length_a   1.000
_cell.length_b   1.000
_cell.length_c   1.000
_cell.angle_alpha   90.00
_cell.angle_beta   90.00
_cell.angle_gamma   90.00
#
_symmetry.space_group_name_H-M   'P 1'
#
loop_
_entity.id
_entity.type
_entity.pdbx_description
1 polymer ?
#
loop_
_entity_poly.entity_id
_entity_poly.type
_entity_poly.pdbx_seq_one_letter_code
_entity_poly.pdbx_strand_id
1 'polypeptide(L)'
;MFLSYLIDPRHRTVEKVSDGFDRASELLESDATVMHSLWQSMSDRDSSVDVVSSASAAGGPWFRVRLVHSGRTIELVVAGRGVLIVCGSVPGEIGQQLADAYAVESCIEYLEGHPTAAVDWLKSELGPTRRISAKRAAGKGRRPRRHHASPGH
;
A
#
# COMPACT_ATOMS: atom_id res chain seq x y z
N MET A 1 -22.01 -21.54 -3.97
CA MET A 1 -21.36 -21.00 -5.19
C MET A 1 -19.86 -20.89 -4.91
N PHE A 2 -19.01 -21.11 -5.91
CA PHE A 2 -17.58 -20.84 -5.78
C PHE A 2 -17.10 -20.06 -7.00
N LEU A 3 -16.61 -18.83 -6.78
CA LEU A 3 -16.05 -17.98 -7.83
C LEU A 3 -14.71 -17.44 -7.35
N SER A 4 -13.77 -17.28 -8.28
CA SER A 4 -12.48 -16.65 -8.02
C SER A 4 -12.10 -15.70 -9.14
N TYR A 5 -11.53 -14.56 -8.75
CA TYR A 5 -11.07 -13.52 -9.67
C TYR A 5 -9.66 -13.07 -9.30
N LEU A 6 -8.74 -13.07 -10.26
CA LEU A 6 -7.43 -12.46 -10.12
C LEU A 6 -7.55 -10.96 -10.42
N ILE A 7 -7.11 -10.14 -9.49
CA ILE A 7 -7.07 -8.68 -9.59
C ILE A 7 -5.60 -8.28 -9.71
N ASP A 8 -5.26 -7.60 -10.81
CA ASP A 8 -3.94 -7.05 -11.02
C ASP A 8 -3.97 -5.51 -11.03
N PRO A 9 -3.52 -4.84 -9.95
CA PRO A 9 -3.49 -3.38 -9.91
C PRO A 9 -2.41 -2.75 -10.79
N ARG A 10 -1.40 -3.49 -11.26
CA ARG A 10 -0.39 -2.97 -12.21
C ARG A 10 -1.00 -2.81 -13.58
N HIS A 11 -1.73 -3.83 -14.02
CA HIS A 11 -2.35 -3.87 -15.35
C HIS A 11 -3.80 -3.35 -15.34
N ARG A 12 -4.36 -3.09 -14.15
CA ARG A 12 -5.75 -2.68 -13.93
C ARG A 12 -6.72 -3.67 -14.56
N THR A 13 -6.51 -4.95 -14.28
CA THR A 13 -7.35 -6.03 -14.81
C THR A 13 -8.03 -6.80 -13.69
N VAL A 14 -9.17 -7.39 -14.06
CA VAL A 14 -9.87 -8.40 -13.28
C VAL A 14 -10.15 -9.59 -14.21
N GLU A 15 -9.70 -10.76 -13.82
CA GLU A 15 -9.85 -11.98 -14.61
C GLU A 15 -10.51 -13.08 -13.79
N LYS A 16 -11.53 -13.73 -14.36
CA LYS A 16 -12.10 -14.91 -13.72
C LYS A 16 -11.13 -16.08 -13.86
N VAL A 17 -10.77 -16.68 -12.73
CA VAL A 17 -9.84 -17.82 -12.67
C VAL A 17 -10.54 -19.04 -12.09
N SER A 18 -10.12 -20.23 -12.51
CA SER A 18 -10.52 -21.48 -11.87
C SER A 18 -9.64 -21.77 -10.66
N ASP A 19 -10.23 -22.39 -9.63
CA ASP A 19 -9.50 -22.92 -8.47
C ASP A 19 -8.62 -21.87 -7.77
N GLY A 20 -9.08 -20.62 -7.72
CA GLY A 20 -8.25 -19.49 -7.30
C GLY A 20 -7.78 -19.57 -5.84
N PHE A 21 -8.49 -20.28 -4.96
CA PHE A 21 -8.03 -20.55 -3.60
C PHE A 21 -6.81 -21.48 -3.60
N ASP A 22 -6.94 -22.65 -4.24
CA ASP A 22 -5.88 -23.66 -4.29
C ASP A 22 -4.65 -23.17 -5.06
N ARG A 23 -4.88 -22.34 -6.09
CA ARG A 23 -3.84 -21.76 -6.95
C ARG A 23 -3.38 -20.37 -6.51
N ALA A 24 -3.78 -19.88 -5.34
CA ALA A 24 -3.47 -18.52 -4.94
C ALA A 24 -1.95 -18.25 -4.88
N SER A 25 -1.15 -19.19 -4.39
CA SER A 25 0.32 -19.05 -4.35
C SER A 25 0.93 -18.97 -5.76
N GLU A 26 0.44 -19.79 -6.70
CA GLU A 26 0.86 -19.80 -8.10
C GLU A 26 0.46 -18.49 -8.80
N LEU A 27 -0.80 -18.09 -8.70
CA LEU A 27 -1.36 -16.88 -9.34
C LEU A 27 -0.72 -15.59 -8.83
N LEU A 28 -0.33 -15.58 -7.55
CA LEU A 28 0.33 -14.44 -6.92
C LEU A 28 1.85 -14.49 -7.05
N GLU A 29 2.41 -15.60 -7.54
CA GLU A 29 3.85 -15.90 -7.59
C GLU A 29 4.51 -15.70 -6.20
N SER A 30 3.89 -16.25 -5.16
CA SER A 30 4.27 -16.02 -3.77
C SER A 30 4.11 -17.27 -2.92
N ASP A 31 5.18 -17.67 -2.24
CA ASP A 31 5.18 -18.79 -1.28
C ASP A 31 4.49 -18.43 0.05
N ALA A 32 4.29 -17.13 0.31
CA ALA A 32 3.60 -16.62 1.50
C ALA A 32 2.38 -15.81 1.09
N THR A 33 1.19 -16.32 1.42
CA THR A 33 -0.09 -15.65 1.16
C THR A 33 -0.81 -15.32 2.45
N VAL A 34 -1.55 -14.20 2.44
CA VAL A 34 -2.42 -13.77 3.54
C VAL A 34 -3.84 -13.68 3.01
N MET A 35 -4.79 -14.23 3.77
CA MET A 35 -6.21 -14.12 3.47
C MET A 35 -6.84 -13.02 4.32
N HIS A 36 -7.58 -12.14 3.66
CA HIS A 36 -8.30 -11.03 4.26
C HIS A 36 -9.79 -11.26 4.08
N SER A 37 -10.55 -11.23 5.16
CA SER A 37 -12.01 -11.33 5.05
C SER A 37 -12.62 -9.97 4.74
N LEU A 38 -13.34 -9.89 3.62
CA LEU A 38 -14.06 -8.69 3.22
C LEU A 38 -15.52 -8.76 3.70
N TRP A 39 -16.15 -9.92 3.61
CA TRP A 39 -17.48 -10.17 4.16
C TRP A 39 -17.62 -11.62 4.61
N GLN A 40 -18.33 -11.86 5.70
CA GLN A 40 -18.67 -13.20 6.16
C GLN A 40 -20.10 -13.23 6.71
N SER A 41 -20.85 -14.28 6.38
CA SER A 41 -22.18 -14.47 6.95
C SER A 41 -22.08 -14.84 8.42
N MET A 42 -22.94 -14.22 9.22
CA MET A 42 -23.07 -14.52 10.65
C MET A 42 -23.80 -15.85 10.91
N SER A 43 -24.59 -16.32 9.94
CA SER A 43 -25.45 -17.50 10.07
C SER A 43 -24.90 -18.73 9.35
N ASP A 44 -23.98 -18.54 8.40
CA ASP A 44 -23.38 -19.60 7.61
C ASP A 44 -21.88 -19.30 7.43
N ARG A 45 -21.03 -20.06 8.10
CA ARG A 45 -19.58 -19.82 8.07
C ARG A 45 -18.94 -20.17 6.74
N ASP A 46 -19.60 -20.99 5.93
CA ASP A 46 -19.12 -21.40 4.61
C ASP A 46 -19.44 -20.34 3.54
N SER A 47 -20.21 -19.30 3.91
CA SER A 47 -20.54 -18.16 3.07
C SER A 47 -19.65 -16.95 3.38
N SER A 48 -18.73 -16.64 2.47
CA SER A 48 -17.77 -15.56 2.63
C SER A 48 -17.36 -14.92 1.30
N VAL A 49 -16.80 -13.71 1.42
CA VAL A 49 -16.01 -13.05 0.39
C VAL A 49 -14.68 -12.68 1.00
N ASP A 50 -13.61 -13.25 0.47
CA ASP A 50 -12.26 -13.09 0.97
C ASP A 50 -11.32 -12.65 -0.15
N VAL A 51 -10.21 -12.01 0.18
CA VAL A 51 -9.13 -11.70 -0.76
C VAL A 51 -7.84 -12.32 -0.26
N VAL A 52 -7.23 -13.18 -1.08
CA VAL A 52 -5.88 -13.69 -0.84
C VAL A 52 -4.88 -12.78 -1.53
N SER A 53 -3.82 -12.41 -0.84
CA SER A 53 -2.76 -11.53 -1.34
C SER A 53 -1.39 -12.03 -0.92
N SER A 54 -0.33 -11.58 -1.59
CA SER A 54 1.04 -11.92 -1.20
C SER A 54 1.46 -11.13 0.04
N ALA A 55 2.04 -11.79 1.03
CA ALA A 55 2.56 -11.16 2.25
C ALA A 55 3.73 -10.19 1.95
N SER A 56 4.45 -10.41 0.85
CA SER A 56 5.62 -9.63 0.44
C SER A 56 5.29 -8.49 -0.54
N ALA A 57 4.01 -8.28 -0.86
CA ALA A 57 3.58 -7.26 -1.80
C ALA A 57 3.68 -5.80 -1.28
N ALA A 58 4.29 -5.60 -0.10
CA ALA A 58 4.49 -4.29 0.50
C ALA A 58 5.25 -3.35 -0.46
N GLY A 59 4.60 -2.25 -0.86
CA GLY A 59 5.17 -1.24 -1.77
C GLY A 59 4.80 -1.38 -3.26
N GLY A 60 4.03 -2.40 -3.64
CA GLY A 60 3.43 -2.50 -4.98
C GLY A 60 2.26 -1.51 -5.18
N PRO A 61 1.68 -1.40 -6.39
CA PRO A 61 0.44 -0.66 -6.57
C PRO A 61 -0.70 -1.32 -5.80
N TRP A 62 -1.67 -0.50 -5.42
CA TRP A 62 -2.73 -0.89 -4.50
C TRP A 62 -4.07 -0.89 -5.22
N PHE A 63 -5.00 -1.67 -4.70
CA PHE A 63 -6.40 -1.56 -5.08
C PHE A 63 -7.29 -1.62 -3.84
N ARG A 64 -8.49 -1.10 -4.00
CA ARG A 64 -9.54 -1.16 -3.01
C ARG A 64 -10.73 -1.90 -3.60
N VAL A 65 -11.23 -2.91 -2.89
CA VAL A 65 -12.51 -3.55 -3.18
C VAL A 65 -13.59 -2.84 -2.36
N ARG A 66 -14.70 -2.47 -2.99
CA ARG A 66 -15.86 -1.84 -2.34
C ARG A 66 -17.12 -2.62 -2.68
N LEU A 67 -17.75 -3.21 -1.66
CA LEU A 67 -19.03 -3.88 -1.80
C LEU A 67 -20.09 -3.12 -1.03
N VAL A 68 -21.28 -3.02 -1.61
CA VAL A 68 -22.45 -2.46 -0.94
C VAL A 68 -23.35 -3.59 -0.49
N HIS A 69 -23.73 -3.60 0.79
CA HIS A 69 -24.71 -4.53 1.33
C HIS A 69 -25.60 -3.84 2.37
N SER A 70 -26.91 -3.96 2.22
CA SER A 70 -27.90 -3.34 3.11
C SER A 70 -27.68 -1.83 3.30
N GLY A 71 -27.31 -1.13 2.21
CA GLY A 71 -27.02 0.30 2.22
C GLY A 71 -25.70 0.70 2.91
N ARG A 72 -24.86 -0.26 3.30
CA ARG A 72 -23.53 -0.02 3.88
C ARG A 72 -22.44 -0.42 2.90
N THR A 73 -21.39 0.39 2.82
CA THR A 73 -20.19 0.03 2.08
C THR A 73 -19.23 -0.72 2.98
N ILE A 74 -18.76 -1.86 2.50
CA ILE A 74 -17.71 -2.68 3.10
C ILE A 74 -16.51 -2.58 2.17
N GLU A 75 -15.34 -2.22 2.71
CA GLU A 75 -14.15 -1.92 1.91
C GLU A 75 -12.95 -2.71 2.41
N LEU A 76 -12.09 -3.14 1.49
CA LEU A 76 -10.80 -3.74 1.78
C LEU A 76 -9.75 -3.18 0.83
N VAL A 77 -8.62 -2.75 1.39
CA VAL A 77 -7.47 -2.21 0.64
C VAL A 77 -6.35 -3.24 0.64
N VAL A 78 -5.83 -3.57 -0.54
CA VAL A 78 -4.82 -4.62 -0.74
C VAL A 78 -3.66 -4.07 -1.57
N ALA A 79 -2.44 -4.43 -1.18
CA ALA A 79 -1.22 -4.12 -1.91
C ALA A 79 -0.84 -5.27 -2.85
N GLY A 80 -0.42 -4.95 -4.08
CA GLY A 80 -0.07 -5.93 -5.11
C GLY A 80 -1.27 -6.70 -5.65
N ARG A 81 -1.01 -7.81 -6.35
CA ARG A 81 -2.07 -8.67 -6.89
C ARG A 81 -2.86 -9.33 -5.75
N GLY A 82 -4.14 -9.59 -6.01
CA GLY A 82 -4.99 -10.33 -5.10
C GLY A 82 -5.93 -11.28 -5.83
N VAL A 83 -6.28 -12.38 -5.18
CA VAL A 83 -7.32 -13.29 -5.66
C VAL A 83 -8.55 -13.09 -4.78
N LEU A 84 -9.61 -12.51 -5.34
CA LEU A 84 -10.92 -12.42 -4.70
C LEU A 84 -11.61 -13.78 -4.80
N ILE A 85 -12.14 -14.26 -3.68
CA ILE A 85 -12.78 -15.56 -3.56
C ILE A 85 -14.17 -15.37 -2.98
N VAL A 86 -15.16 -15.99 -3.61
CA VAL A 86 -16.55 -15.97 -3.18
C VAL A 86 -16.96 -17.41 -2.91
N CYS A 87 -17.35 -17.70 -1.68
CA CYS A 87 -17.77 -19.02 -1.24
C CYS A 87 -19.22 -19.01 -0.70
N GLY A 88 -19.89 -20.15 -0.81
CA GLY A 88 -21.22 -20.36 -0.23
C GLY A 88 -22.35 -19.57 -0.91
N SER A 89 -23.29 -19.10 -0.10
CA SER A 89 -24.52 -18.40 -0.49
C SER A 89 -24.45 -16.94 -0.04
N VAL A 90 -23.76 -16.11 -0.83
CA VAL A 90 -23.69 -14.66 -0.59
C VAL A 90 -25.04 -13.98 -0.84
N PRO A 91 -25.38 -12.89 -0.12
CA PRO A 91 -26.57 -12.10 -0.35
C PRO A 91 -26.68 -11.64 -1.81
N GLY A 92 -27.90 -11.56 -2.35
CA GLY A 92 -28.12 -11.24 -3.76
C GLY A 92 -27.49 -9.92 -4.23
N GLU A 93 -27.40 -8.92 -3.35
CA GLU A 93 -26.70 -7.65 -3.63
C GLU A 93 -25.19 -7.85 -3.84
N ILE A 94 -24.55 -8.62 -2.96
CA ILE A 94 -23.13 -8.98 -3.08
C ILE A 94 -22.92 -9.90 -4.29
N GLY A 95 -23.81 -10.87 -4.49
CA GLY A 95 -23.75 -11.79 -5.62
C GLY A 95 -23.83 -11.07 -6.97
N GLN A 96 -24.66 -10.03 -7.10
CA GLN A 96 -24.75 -9.21 -8.33
C GLN A 96 -23.46 -8.43 -8.59
N GLN A 97 -22.86 -7.84 -7.56
CA GLN A 97 -21.58 -7.12 -7.66
C GLN A 97 -20.42 -8.05 -8.03
N LEU A 98 -20.54 -9.36 -7.79
CA LEU A 98 -19.49 -10.35 -8.01
C LEU A 98 -19.85 -11.39 -9.09
N ALA A 99 -20.87 -11.12 -9.90
CA ALA A 99 -21.46 -12.07 -10.83
C ALA A 99 -20.50 -12.45 -11.97
N ASP A 100 -19.72 -11.50 -12.44
CA ASP A 100 -18.69 -11.66 -13.48
C ASP A 100 -17.53 -10.67 -13.28
N ALA A 101 -16.49 -10.79 -14.11
CA ALA A 101 -15.29 -9.98 -13.99
C ALA A 101 -15.56 -8.47 -14.18
N TYR A 102 -16.54 -8.10 -15.00
CA TYR A 102 -16.88 -6.69 -15.26
C TYR A 102 -17.62 -6.08 -14.06
N ALA A 103 -18.53 -6.83 -13.45
CA ALA A 103 -19.18 -6.44 -12.21
C ALA A 103 -18.15 -6.26 -11.08
N VAL A 104 -17.20 -7.19 -10.96
CA VAL A 104 -16.11 -7.10 -9.99
C VAL A 104 -15.25 -5.87 -10.25
N GLU A 105 -14.84 -5.63 -11.50
CA GLU A 105 -14.05 -4.45 -11.88
C GLU A 105 -14.73 -3.14 -11.47
N SER A 106 -16.06 -3.06 -11.57
CA SER A 106 -16.85 -1.90 -11.11
C SER A 106 -16.81 -1.69 -9.59
N CYS A 107 -16.46 -2.73 -8.83
CA CYS A 107 -16.23 -2.68 -7.39
C CYS A 107 -14.76 -2.41 -7.01
N ILE A 108 -13.85 -2.36 -8.00
CA ILE A 108 -12.42 -2.10 -7.77
C ILE A 108 -12.09 -0.64 -8.03
N GLU A 109 -11.36 -0.05 -7.10
CA GLU A 109 -10.69 1.23 -7.28
C GLU A 109 -9.18 1.01 -7.22
N TYR A 110 -8.50 1.25 -8.35
CA TYR A 110 -7.05 1.20 -8.41
C TYR A 110 -6.45 2.45 -7.80
N LEU A 111 -5.68 2.28 -6.74
CA LEU A 111 -5.06 3.37 -6.01
C LEU A 111 -3.66 3.60 -6.59
N GLU A 112 -3.45 4.78 -7.17
CA GLU A 112 -2.13 5.18 -7.62
C GLU A 112 -1.21 5.34 -6.41
N GLY A 113 -0.21 4.48 -6.30
CA GLY A 113 0.90 4.70 -5.39
C GLY A 113 1.59 5.99 -5.84
N HIS A 114 1.44 7.08 -5.10
CA HIS A 114 2.26 8.27 -5.30
C HIS A 114 3.73 7.86 -5.05
N PRO A 115 4.60 7.86 -6.07
CA PRO A 115 6.04 7.76 -5.82
C PRO A 115 6.55 8.95 -4.96
N THR A 116 5.73 9.99 -4.80
CA THR A 116 6.06 11.24 -4.12
C THR A 116 5.80 11.25 -2.62
N ALA A 117 4.93 10.42 -2.02
CA ALA A 117 4.66 10.54 -0.57
C ALA A 117 5.86 10.08 0.29
N ALA A 118 6.61 9.07 -0.15
CA ALA A 118 7.86 8.67 0.49
C ALA A 118 9.03 9.60 0.13
N VAL A 119 9.05 10.19 -1.07
CA VAL A 119 10.08 11.18 -1.47
C VAL A 119 9.86 12.52 -0.78
N ASP A 120 8.60 12.92 -0.53
CA ASP A 120 8.24 14.11 0.23
C ASP A 120 8.41 13.89 1.74
N TRP A 121 8.17 12.68 2.26
CA TRP A 121 8.58 12.32 3.63
C TRP A 121 10.11 12.30 3.77
N LEU A 122 10.84 11.73 2.81
CA LEU A 122 12.31 11.69 2.81
C LEU A 122 12.94 13.09 2.66
N LYS A 123 12.32 14.00 1.89
CA LYS A 123 12.70 15.42 1.81
C LYS A 123 12.28 16.22 3.05
N SER A 124 11.21 15.80 3.74
CA SER A 124 10.79 16.37 5.02
C SER A 124 11.66 15.91 6.19
N GLU A 125 12.23 14.70 6.15
CA GLU A 125 13.21 14.22 7.14
C GLU A 125 14.63 14.71 6.84
N LEU A 126 14.98 14.93 5.56
CA LEU A 126 16.26 15.51 5.16
C LEU A 126 16.20 17.04 5.07
N GLY A 127 15.95 17.69 6.20
CA GLY A 127 16.31 19.09 6.42
C GLY A 127 16.80 19.32 7.85
N PRO A 128 18.03 19.80 8.13
CA PRO A 128 19.22 19.96 7.28
C PRO A 128 20.29 18.89 7.59
N THR A 129 20.82 18.23 6.56
CA THR A 129 22.11 17.55 6.71
C THR A 129 23.21 18.59 6.90
N ARG A 130 23.59 18.86 8.15
CA ARG A 130 25.00 18.84 8.56
C ARG A 130 25.16 18.99 10.07
N ARG A 131 25.44 17.87 10.72
CA ARG A 131 26.39 17.86 11.84
C ARG A 131 27.68 18.49 11.34
N ILE A 132 28.03 19.67 11.83
CA ILE A 132 29.39 20.19 11.71
C ILE A 132 30.04 19.94 13.08
N SER A 133 30.82 18.87 13.18
CA SER A 133 31.78 18.71 14.28
C SER A 133 32.93 19.71 14.09
N ALA A 134 33.38 20.28 15.20
CA ALA A 134 34.31 21.40 15.28
C ALA A 134 35.68 21.11 14.65
N LYS A 135 36.25 22.13 13.98
CA LYS A 135 37.70 22.31 13.86
C LYS A 135 38.07 23.78 13.67
N ARG A 136 38.90 24.30 14.59
CA ARG A 136 39.58 25.61 14.54
C ARG A 136 40.30 25.82 13.21
N ALA A 137 40.25 27.04 12.67
CA ALA A 137 41.33 27.63 11.90
C ALA A 137 41.25 29.17 11.91
N ALA A 138 42.42 29.78 11.92
CA ALA A 138 42.72 31.17 12.26
C ALA A 138 42.52 32.17 11.10
N GLY A 139 42.50 33.45 11.46
CA GLY A 139 43.24 34.48 10.74
C GLY A 139 42.48 35.36 9.75
N LYS A 140 42.18 36.60 10.19
CA LYS A 140 42.33 37.89 9.47
C LYS A 140 41.70 38.95 10.38
N GLY A 141 42.44 39.86 11.00
CA GLY A 141 43.39 40.74 10.37
C GLY A 141 42.72 42.08 10.06
N ARG A 142 42.60 42.96 11.07
CA ARG A 142 42.51 44.42 10.87
C ARG A 142 43.41 45.13 11.89
N ARG A 143 44.66 45.28 11.45
CA ARG A 143 45.62 46.41 11.46
C ARG A 143 45.42 47.62 12.42
N PRO A 144 46.52 48.37 12.66
CA PRO A 144 47.00 48.73 13.99
C PRO A 144 46.74 50.21 14.34
N ARG A 145 46.92 50.55 15.61
CA ARG A 145 47.33 51.91 15.98
C ARG A 145 48.41 51.86 17.07
N ARG A 146 49.63 52.17 16.63
CA ARG A 146 50.75 52.58 17.48
C ARG A 146 50.33 53.82 18.26
N HIS A 147 50.66 53.89 19.54
CA HIS A 147 51.30 55.09 20.09
C HIS A 147 52.36 54.67 21.10
N HIS A 148 53.51 55.33 20.94
CA HIS A 148 54.74 55.20 21.70
C HIS A 148 54.55 55.49 23.19
N ALA A 149 55.26 54.76 24.03
CA ALA A 149 56.23 55.30 25.00
C ALA A 149 56.95 54.15 25.72
N SER A 150 58.25 54.02 25.50
CA SER A 150 59.21 53.37 26.42
C SER A 150 59.86 54.49 27.26
N PRO A 151 60.83 54.23 28.16
CA PRO A 151 61.12 53.03 28.96
C PRO A 151 61.35 53.37 30.46
N GLY A 152 61.51 52.33 31.28
CA GLY A 152 62.54 52.23 32.33
C GLY A 152 62.50 53.18 33.53
N HIS A 153 62.33 52.62 34.73
CA HIS A 153 63.40 52.45 35.73
C HIS A 153 62.92 51.54 36.85
#